data_AF-A0A845GVD5-F1
#
_entry.id   AF-A0A845GVD5-F1
#
_cell.length_a   1.000
_cell.length_b   1.000
_cell.length_c   1.000
_cell.angle_alpha   90.00
_cell.angle_beta   90.00
_cell.angle_gamma   90.00
#
_symmetry.space_group_name_H-M   'P 1'
#
loop_
_entity.id
_entity.type
_entity.pdbx_description
1 polymer ?
#
loop_
_entity_poly.entity_id
_entity_poly.type
_entity_poly.pdbx_seq_one_letter_code
_entity_poly.pdbx_strand_id
1 'polypeptide(L)'
;MKRLIGWAMGLLLALGMGNGAMAADMLLGPGDAIKVSVYGSPDLALETRVSESGAITFPLIGEVALGGLSVSSAEKKIAGLLESGGFVRKAQVNLVVTSIQSQQVSVLGQVFRPGRYPLEGKRSLVDMLAVAGGVSADGGDTLTLIRKRNGKVSKDVVDLVEMLRSGDLERDVEMAANDIIYVERAPRFYIYGEVQRPGTFRLERAMTVVQALSTGGGLTPRGTERGMVIKRRDAQGVVQVINAKQDDLLKADDVVYVKESLF
;
A
#
# COMPACT_ATOMS: atom_id res chain seq x y z
N MET A 1 -42.04 29.98 61.47
CA MET A 1 -40.63 30.41 61.54
C MET A 1 -39.78 29.48 60.66
N LYS A 2 -39.02 30.07 59.71
CA LYS A 2 -37.86 29.55 58.95
C LYS A 2 -38.11 28.33 58.03
N ARG A 3 -38.24 28.47 56.69
CA ARG A 3 -37.28 28.83 55.61
C ARG A 3 -36.30 27.71 55.19
N LEU A 4 -36.48 27.28 53.93
CA LEU A 4 -35.47 27.09 52.84
C LEU A 4 -34.30 26.11 53.02
N ILE A 5 -34.24 25.12 52.11
CA ILE A 5 -33.15 24.70 51.18
C ILE A 5 -33.77 23.55 50.35
N GLY A 6 -33.75 23.44 49.03
CA GLY A 6 -33.01 24.14 48.00
C GLY A 6 -32.31 23.13 47.06
N TRP A 7 -32.98 22.77 45.95
CA TRP A 7 -32.43 22.41 44.63
C TRP A 7 -31.88 21.00 44.29
N ALA A 8 -32.62 20.34 43.40
CA ALA A 8 -32.23 19.85 42.06
C ALA A 8 -30.97 18.96 41.85
N MET A 9 -31.20 17.70 41.46
CA MET A 9 -30.54 17.00 40.34
C MET A 9 -31.33 15.69 40.15
N GLY A 10 -32.00 15.38 39.04
CA GLY A 10 -31.54 15.49 37.67
C GLY A 10 -31.29 14.07 37.13
N LEU A 11 -32.37 13.50 36.57
CA LEU A 11 -32.48 12.24 35.82
C LEU A 11 -31.20 11.86 35.03
N LEU A 12 -30.67 10.65 35.22
CA LEU A 12 -29.68 10.07 34.31
C LEU A 12 -30.19 8.71 33.79
N LEU A 13 -31.08 8.78 32.79
CA LEU A 13 -31.31 7.69 31.85
C LEU A 13 -30.11 7.66 30.90
N ALA A 14 -29.17 6.75 31.14
CA ALA A 14 -28.15 6.43 30.17
C ALA A 14 -28.80 5.65 29.02
N LEU A 15 -29.21 6.37 27.97
CA LEU A 15 -29.47 5.81 26.65
C LEU A 15 -28.15 5.21 26.15
N GLY A 16 -28.05 3.89 26.22
CA GLY A 16 -27.07 3.13 25.45
C GLY A 16 -27.37 3.36 23.97
N MET A 17 -26.81 4.40 23.38
CA MET A 17 -26.62 4.47 21.94
C MET A 17 -25.63 3.37 21.60
N GLY A 18 -26.18 2.22 21.21
CA GLY A 18 -25.41 1.24 20.45
C GLY A 18 -24.89 1.97 19.23
N ASN A 19 -23.59 2.25 19.22
CA ASN A 19 -22.88 2.53 17.99
C ASN A 19 -23.04 1.27 17.15
N GLY A 20 -24.07 1.24 16.31
CA GLY A 20 -24.12 0.34 15.17
C GLY A 20 -22.87 0.67 14.38
N ALA A 21 -21.88 -0.20 14.49
CA ALA A 21 -20.74 -0.19 13.60
C ALA A 21 -21.34 -0.30 12.19
N MET A 22 -21.43 0.82 11.48
CA MET A 22 -21.72 0.81 10.06
C MET A 22 -20.54 0.08 9.44
N ALA A 23 -20.73 -1.20 9.15
CA ALA A 23 -19.84 -1.92 8.28
C ALA A 23 -19.72 -1.06 7.01
N ALA A 24 -18.49 -0.75 6.62
CA ALA A 24 -18.26 -0.06 5.36
C ALA A 24 -18.74 -1.01 4.26
N ASP A 25 -19.96 -0.78 3.77
CA ASP A 25 -20.54 -1.58 2.70
C ASP A 25 -19.67 -1.43 1.46
N MET A 26 -19.24 -2.56 0.90
CA MET A 26 -18.51 -2.61 -0.35
C MET A 26 -19.35 -1.93 -1.44
N LEU A 27 -18.76 -0.94 -2.10
CA LEU A 27 -19.37 -0.21 -3.21
C LEU A 27 -18.97 -0.84 -4.54
N LEU A 28 -19.95 -1.03 -5.41
CA LEU A 28 -19.72 -1.46 -6.78
C LEU A 28 -18.97 -0.36 -7.55
N GLY A 29 -18.00 -0.74 -8.36
CA GLY A 29 -17.29 0.18 -9.23
C GLY A 29 -16.98 -0.42 -10.60
N PRO A 30 -16.40 0.40 -11.49
CA PRO A 30 -16.03 -0.02 -12.83
C PRO A 30 -15.18 -1.29 -12.86
N GLY A 31 -15.49 -2.20 -13.78
CA GLY A 31 -14.77 -3.46 -13.99
C GLY A 31 -15.19 -4.60 -13.06
N ASP A 32 -15.98 -4.36 -12.01
CA ASP A 32 -16.48 -5.42 -11.15
C ASP A 32 -17.35 -6.39 -11.94
N ALA A 33 -17.11 -7.69 -11.78
CA ALA A 33 -17.94 -8.73 -12.36
C ALA A 33 -19.04 -9.10 -11.37
N ILE A 34 -20.27 -9.14 -11.84
CA ILE A 34 -21.45 -9.39 -11.02
C ILE A 34 -22.33 -10.46 -11.67
N LYS A 35 -23.05 -11.18 -10.81
CA LYS A 35 -24.12 -12.08 -11.18
C LYS A 35 -25.40 -11.64 -10.51
N VAL A 36 -26.42 -11.40 -11.31
CA VAL A 36 -27.74 -10.98 -10.86
C VAL A 36 -28.75 -12.09 -11.15
N SER A 37 -29.57 -12.40 -10.16
CA SER A 37 -30.65 -13.38 -10.27
C SER A 37 -31.95 -12.77 -9.74
N VAL A 38 -33.04 -13.02 -10.46
CA VAL A 38 -34.39 -12.60 -10.06
C VAL A 38 -35.20 -13.85 -9.70
N TYR A 39 -35.70 -13.93 -8.47
CA TYR A 39 -36.45 -15.09 -8.01
C TYR A 39 -37.71 -15.31 -8.83
N GLY A 40 -37.95 -16.56 -9.26
CA GLY A 40 -39.09 -16.90 -10.12
C GLY A 40 -38.99 -16.40 -11.56
N SER A 41 -37.85 -15.85 -11.99
CA SER A 41 -37.64 -15.34 -13.35
C SER A 41 -36.22 -15.67 -13.84
N PRO A 42 -35.92 -16.95 -14.15
CA PRO A 42 -34.60 -17.38 -14.58
C PRO A 42 -34.13 -16.71 -15.88
N ASP A 43 -35.06 -16.32 -16.75
CA ASP A 43 -34.75 -15.62 -18.02
C ASP A 43 -34.17 -14.21 -17.81
N LEU A 44 -34.27 -13.67 -16.59
CA LEU A 44 -33.67 -12.38 -16.19
C LEU A 44 -32.32 -12.54 -15.49
N ALA A 45 -31.79 -13.77 -15.39
CA ALA A 45 -30.46 -13.97 -14.83
C ALA A 45 -29.40 -13.35 -15.75
N LEU A 46 -28.48 -12.59 -15.16
CA LEU A 46 -27.44 -11.88 -15.89
C LEU A 46 -26.09 -12.07 -15.21
N GLU A 47 -25.08 -12.44 -15.99
CA GLU A 47 -23.69 -12.38 -15.59
C GLU A 47 -22.98 -11.38 -16.48
N THR A 48 -22.46 -10.31 -15.88
CA THR A 48 -21.89 -9.18 -16.63
C THR A 48 -20.84 -8.44 -15.81
N ARG A 49 -20.24 -7.41 -16.40
CA ARG A 49 -19.32 -6.49 -15.74
C ARG A 49 -19.92 -5.09 -15.68
N VAL A 50 -19.63 -4.37 -14.61
CA VAL A 50 -19.91 -2.95 -14.50
C VAL A 50 -19.00 -2.22 -15.49
N SER A 51 -19.61 -1.41 -16.36
CA SER A 51 -18.90 -0.62 -17.37
C SER A 51 -18.02 0.46 -16.74
N GLU A 52 -17.16 1.09 -17.54
CA GLU A 52 -16.37 2.26 -17.15
C GLU A 52 -17.24 3.46 -16.72
N SER A 53 -18.47 3.56 -17.25
CA SER A 53 -19.46 4.56 -16.81
C SER A 53 -20.13 4.20 -15.49
N GLY A 54 -19.85 3.03 -14.91
CA GLY A 54 -20.50 2.54 -13.69
C GLY A 54 -21.89 1.95 -13.93
N ALA A 55 -22.20 1.47 -15.12
CA ALA A 55 -23.52 0.93 -15.47
C ALA A 55 -23.46 -0.53 -15.93
N ILE A 56 -24.62 -1.17 -15.95
CA ILE A 56 -24.83 -2.47 -16.61
C ILE A 56 -25.99 -2.37 -17.57
N THR A 57 -26.01 -3.23 -18.59
CA THR A 57 -27.21 -3.42 -19.42
C THR A 57 -27.98 -4.62 -18.88
N PHE A 58 -29.20 -4.38 -18.39
CA PHE A 58 -30.05 -5.40 -17.79
C PHE A 58 -31.27 -5.70 -18.69
N PRO A 59 -31.71 -6.96 -18.81
CA PRO A 59 -32.89 -7.31 -19.61
C PRO A 59 -34.14 -6.49 -19.23
N LEU A 60 -34.91 -6.06 -20.23
CA LEU A 60 -36.16 -5.28 -20.12
C LEU A 60 -36.03 -3.83 -19.62
N ILE A 61 -35.09 -3.53 -18.73
CA ILE A 61 -34.91 -2.20 -18.13
C ILE A 61 -33.71 -1.41 -18.69
N GLY A 62 -32.94 -2.01 -19.60
CA GLY A 62 -31.85 -1.33 -20.31
C GLY A 62 -30.67 -0.97 -19.42
N GLU A 63 -30.11 0.22 -19.60
CA GLU A 63 -28.94 0.67 -18.86
C GLU A 63 -29.30 1.05 -17.41
N VAL A 64 -28.62 0.43 -16.44
CA VAL A 64 -28.81 0.66 -15.01
C VAL A 64 -27.48 1.08 -14.39
N ALA A 65 -27.41 2.33 -13.91
CA ALA A 65 -26.24 2.83 -13.19
C ALA A 65 -26.13 2.18 -11.80
N LEU A 66 -25.06 1.43 -11.56
CA LEU A 66 -24.79 0.74 -10.29
C LEU A 66 -23.53 1.24 -9.57
N GLY A 67 -22.65 1.96 -10.27
CA GLY A 67 -21.41 2.50 -9.72
C GLY A 67 -21.65 3.36 -8.49
N GLY A 68 -20.87 3.14 -7.45
CA GLY A 68 -20.98 3.82 -6.16
C GLY A 68 -22.11 3.32 -5.26
N LEU A 69 -22.95 2.38 -5.72
CA LEU A 69 -23.98 1.77 -4.87
C LEU A 69 -23.41 0.58 -4.09
N SER A 70 -23.91 0.38 -2.87
CA SER A 70 -23.77 -0.90 -2.20
C SER A 70 -24.56 -1.99 -2.93
N VAL A 71 -24.18 -3.24 -2.74
CA VAL A 71 -24.89 -4.41 -3.31
C VAL A 71 -26.39 -4.35 -2.99
N SER A 72 -26.74 -4.09 -1.74
CA SER A 72 -28.15 -4.00 -1.30
C SER A 72 -28.92 -2.84 -1.93
N SER A 73 -28.25 -1.72 -2.18
CA SER A 73 -28.85 -0.57 -2.87
C SER A 73 -29.03 -0.86 -4.38
N ALA A 74 -28.07 -1.56 -4.98
CA ALA A 74 -28.16 -2.01 -6.38
C ALA A 74 -29.32 -3.01 -6.58
N GLU A 75 -29.49 -3.98 -5.68
CA GLU A 75 -30.60 -4.93 -5.70
C GLU A 75 -31.95 -4.21 -5.65
N LYS A 76 -32.13 -3.29 -4.68
CA LYS A 76 -33.35 -2.48 -4.55
C LYS A 76 -33.62 -1.65 -5.79
N LYS A 77 -32.58 -1.07 -6.40
CA LYS A 77 -32.69 -0.27 -7.62
C LYS A 77 -33.18 -1.11 -8.80
N ILE A 78 -32.58 -2.28 -9.02
CA ILE A 78 -33.00 -3.20 -10.09
C ILE A 78 -34.43 -3.68 -9.86
N ALA A 79 -34.77 -4.07 -8.62
CA ALA A 79 -36.13 -4.51 -8.26
C ALA A 79 -37.17 -3.41 -8.56
N GLY A 80 -36.90 -2.17 -8.14
CA GLY A 80 -37.79 -1.04 -8.37
C GLY A 80 -38.00 -0.72 -9.86
N LEU A 81 -36.97 -0.85 -10.69
CA LEU A 81 -37.08 -0.65 -12.14
C LEU A 81 -37.87 -1.76 -12.84
N LEU A 82 -37.71 -3.02 -12.40
CA LEU A 82 -38.50 -4.14 -12.93
C LEU A 82 -39.98 -4.01 -12.58
N GLU A 83 -40.29 -3.53 -11.37
CA GLU A 83 -41.66 -3.30 -10.91
C GLU A 83 -42.31 -2.10 -11.59
N SER A 84 -41.61 -0.96 -11.68
CA SER A 84 -42.15 0.26 -12.30
C SER A 84 -42.35 0.12 -13.80
N GLY A 85 -41.52 -0.68 -14.48
CA GLY A 85 -41.70 -1.08 -15.87
C GLY A 85 -42.82 -2.10 -16.10
N GLY A 86 -43.42 -2.66 -15.03
CA GLY A 86 -44.50 -3.64 -15.12
C GLY A 86 -44.05 -5.04 -15.58
N PHE A 87 -42.74 -5.32 -15.54
CA PHE A 87 -42.17 -6.58 -16.03
C PHE A 87 -42.25 -7.71 -15.00
N VAL A 88 -42.04 -7.40 -13.72
CA VAL A 88 -42.08 -8.37 -12.61
C VAL A 88 -42.85 -7.77 -11.45
N ARG A 89 -43.78 -8.54 -10.86
CA ARG A 89 -44.51 -8.12 -9.65
C ARG A 89 -43.77 -8.59 -8.40
N LYS A 90 -43.54 -7.70 -7.44
CA LYS A 90 -42.80 -7.99 -6.19
C LYS A 90 -41.43 -8.62 -6.48
N ALA A 91 -40.62 -7.91 -7.25
CA ALA A 91 -39.34 -8.40 -7.73
C ALA A 91 -38.38 -8.65 -6.55
N GLN A 92 -37.89 -9.89 -6.43
CA GLN A 92 -36.84 -10.24 -5.48
C GLN A 92 -35.55 -10.46 -6.25
N VAL A 93 -34.62 -9.53 -6.10
CA VAL A 93 -33.33 -9.51 -6.80
C VAL A 93 -32.23 -9.88 -5.82
N ASN A 94 -31.34 -10.76 -6.24
CA ASN A 94 -30.10 -11.10 -5.54
C ASN A 94 -28.92 -10.79 -6.46
N LEU A 95 -27.94 -10.04 -5.96
CA LEU A 95 -26.74 -9.63 -6.68
C LEU A 95 -25.50 -10.13 -5.93
N VAL A 96 -24.64 -10.84 -6.65
CA VAL A 96 -23.37 -11.34 -6.12
C VAL A 96 -22.23 -10.75 -6.94
N VAL A 97 -21.23 -10.19 -6.27
CA VAL A 97 -19.98 -9.79 -6.93
C VAL A 97 -19.09 -11.02 -7.07
N THR A 98 -18.78 -11.40 -8.30
CA THR A 98 -17.97 -12.58 -8.62
C THR A 98 -16.49 -12.25 -8.77
N SER A 99 -16.13 -10.99 -9.08
CA SER A 99 -14.74 -10.51 -9.09
C SER A 99 -14.68 -9.01 -8.86
N ILE A 100 -13.83 -8.59 -7.91
CA ILE A 100 -13.60 -7.18 -7.56
C ILE A 100 -12.41 -6.65 -8.35
N GLN A 101 -12.64 -5.67 -9.20
CA GLN A 101 -11.60 -4.97 -9.96
C GLN A 101 -11.53 -3.49 -9.61
N SER A 102 -12.62 -2.92 -9.10
CA SER A 102 -12.72 -1.49 -8.80
C SER A 102 -12.03 -1.10 -7.50
N GLN A 103 -11.91 -2.03 -6.54
CA GLN A 103 -11.33 -1.79 -5.22
C GLN A 103 -10.07 -2.61 -5.02
N GLN A 104 -8.98 -2.18 -5.66
CA GLN A 104 -7.68 -2.84 -5.52
C GLN A 104 -6.59 -1.85 -5.14
N VAL A 105 -5.62 -2.34 -4.38
CA VAL A 105 -4.35 -1.66 -4.09
C VAL A 105 -3.24 -2.38 -4.85
N SER A 106 -2.34 -1.62 -5.47
CA SER A 106 -1.16 -2.18 -6.12
C SER A 106 0.00 -2.21 -5.13
N VAL A 107 0.54 -3.39 -4.84
CA VAL A 107 1.77 -3.55 -4.05
C VAL A 107 2.86 -4.02 -4.99
N LEU A 108 3.83 -3.15 -5.27
CA LEU A 108 4.83 -3.30 -6.32
C LEU A 108 6.25 -3.10 -5.77
N GLY A 109 7.25 -3.40 -6.60
CA GLY A 109 8.65 -3.26 -6.24
C GLY A 109 9.19 -4.48 -5.49
N GLN A 110 10.10 -4.26 -4.54
CA GLN A 110 10.82 -5.31 -3.82
C GLN A 110 10.03 -5.86 -2.62
N VAL A 111 8.93 -6.55 -2.93
CA VAL A 111 8.14 -7.36 -2.00
C VAL A 111 8.19 -8.83 -2.40
N PHE A 112 7.78 -9.75 -1.52
CA PHE A 112 7.77 -11.18 -1.86
C PHE A 112 6.80 -11.53 -2.98
N ARG A 113 5.61 -10.91 -2.99
CA ARG A 113 4.58 -11.15 -4.00
C ARG A 113 4.08 -9.81 -4.56
N PRO A 114 4.72 -9.24 -5.59
CA PRO A 114 4.21 -8.04 -6.21
C PRO A 114 2.93 -8.33 -6.98
N GLY A 115 1.94 -7.45 -6.90
CA GLY A 115 0.65 -7.64 -7.56
C GLY A 115 -0.42 -6.64 -7.14
N ARG A 116 -1.62 -6.85 -7.68
CA ARG A 116 -2.83 -6.14 -7.26
C ARG A 116 -3.59 -6.99 -6.25
N TYR A 117 -4.04 -6.35 -5.18
CA TYR A 117 -4.71 -6.99 -4.07
C TYR A 117 -6.08 -6.37 -3.86
N PRO A 118 -7.15 -7.16 -3.71
CA PRO A 118 -8.47 -6.63 -3.40
C PRO A 118 -8.44 -5.95 -2.03
N LEU A 119 -9.09 -4.79 -1.94
CA LEU A 119 -9.22 -4.04 -0.70
C LEU A 119 -10.52 -4.47 -0.02
N GLU A 120 -10.42 -5.50 0.82
CA GLU A 120 -11.54 -6.00 1.61
C GLU A 120 -11.60 -5.29 2.96
N GLY A 121 -12.62 -4.45 3.14
CA GLY A 121 -12.81 -3.66 4.36
C GLY A 121 -11.73 -2.58 4.55
N LYS A 122 -11.51 -2.20 5.80
CA LYS A 122 -10.47 -1.24 6.16
C LYS A 122 -9.13 -1.96 6.30
N ARG A 123 -8.14 -1.60 5.49
CA ARG A 123 -6.78 -2.14 5.54
C ARG A 123 -5.78 -1.00 5.59
N SER A 124 -4.76 -1.12 6.42
CA SER A 124 -3.67 -0.16 6.49
C SER A 124 -2.58 -0.43 5.46
N LEU A 125 -1.62 0.49 5.33
CA LEU A 125 -0.43 0.32 4.53
C LEU A 125 0.35 -0.94 4.94
N VAL A 126 0.53 -1.13 6.26
CA VAL A 126 1.23 -2.30 6.82
C VAL A 126 0.45 -3.59 6.55
N ASP A 127 -0.87 -3.59 6.66
CA ASP A 127 -1.70 -4.76 6.33
C ASP A 127 -1.50 -5.18 4.88
N MET A 128 -1.52 -4.24 3.94
CA MET A 128 -1.35 -4.54 2.52
C MET A 128 0.05 -5.08 2.20
N LEU A 129 1.09 -4.57 2.88
CA LEU A 129 2.42 -5.15 2.79
C LEU A 129 2.47 -6.58 3.34
N ALA A 130 1.79 -6.85 4.45
CA ALA A 130 1.73 -8.20 5.03
C ALA A 130 1.03 -9.20 4.09
N VAL A 131 -0.07 -8.79 3.45
CA VAL A 131 -0.77 -9.59 2.42
C VAL A 131 0.17 -9.90 1.24
N ALA A 132 1.03 -8.96 0.85
CA ALA A 132 2.05 -9.17 -0.19
C ALA A 132 3.26 -10.00 0.28
N GLY A 133 3.26 -10.50 1.51
CA GLY A 133 4.33 -11.30 2.11
C GLY A 133 5.46 -10.49 2.74
N GLY A 134 5.31 -9.18 2.86
CA GLY A 134 6.33 -8.26 3.39
C GLY A 134 7.36 -7.82 2.35
N VAL A 135 8.31 -6.99 2.81
CA VAL A 135 9.46 -6.52 2.02
C VAL A 135 10.42 -7.69 1.78
N SER A 136 10.91 -7.83 0.55
CA SER A 136 11.87 -8.89 0.19
C SER A 136 13.28 -8.58 0.69
N ALA A 137 14.20 -9.55 0.62
CA ALA A 137 15.60 -9.35 1.03
C ALA A 137 16.33 -8.25 0.23
N ASP A 138 15.91 -8.00 -1.00
CA ASP A 138 16.43 -6.94 -1.87
C ASP A 138 15.70 -5.59 -1.69
N GLY A 139 14.66 -5.54 -0.85
CA GLY A 139 13.87 -4.34 -0.63
C GLY A 139 14.48 -3.39 0.39
N GLY A 140 14.35 -2.11 0.12
CA GLY A 140 14.85 -1.05 0.99
C GLY A 140 14.02 -0.86 2.24
N ASP A 141 14.53 -0.02 3.13
CA ASP A 141 13.87 0.34 4.39
C ASP A 141 12.74 1.36 4.18
N THR A 142 12.67 1.93 2.98
CA THR A 142 11.67 2.93 2.59
C THR A 142 10.77 2.41 1.48
N LEU A 143 9.55 2.91 1.47
CA LEU A 143 8.60 2.73 0.38
C LEU A 143 8.07 4.09 -0.08
N THR A 144 7.60 4.11 -1.32
CA THR A 144 6.82 5.21 -1.87
C THR A 144 5.35 4.82 -1.85
N LEU A 145 4.53 5.62 -1.19
CA LEU A 145 3.08 5.56 -1.28
C LEU A 145 2.60 6.61 -2.30
N ILE A 146 1.92 6.14 -3.36
CA ILE A 146 1.32 7.00 -4.38
C ILE A 146 -0.19 6.92 -4.24
N ARG A 147 -0.83 8.06 -4.06
CA ARG A 147 -2.28 8.16 -3.87
C ARG A 147 -2.88 9.12 -4.87
N LYS A 148 -4.04 8.77 -5.41
CA LYS A 148 -4.85 9.67 -6.23
C LYS A 148 -6.13 10.02 -5.47
N ARG A 149 -6.29 11.29 -5.13
CA ARG A 149 -7.50 11.81 -4.47
C ARG A 149 -7.95 13.07 -5.21
N ASN A 150 -9.23 13.15 -5.55
CA ASN A 150 -9.82 14.30 -6.26
C ASN A 150 -9.02 14.73 -7.52
N GLY A 151 -8.50 13.76 -8.28
CA GLY A 151 -7.68 14.00 -9.47
C GLY A 151 -6.23 14.40 -9.21
N LYS A 152 -5.84 14.74 -7.98
CA LYS A 152 -4.47 15.06 -7.60
C LYS A 152 -3.71 13.81 -7.18
N VAL A 153 -2.49 13.66 -7.70
CA VAL A 153 -1.56 12.61 -7.29
C VAL A 153 -0.66 13.14 -6.18
N SER A 154 -0.55 12.42 -5.07
CA SER A 154 0.46 12.64 -4.04
C SER A 154 1.46 11.49 -4.02
N LYS A 155 2.71 11.81 -3.67
CA LYS A 155 3.79 10.85 -3.50
C LYS A 155 4.41 11.09 -2.12
N ASP A 156 4.27 10.12 -1.24
CA ASP A 156 4.78 10.17 0.12
C ASP A 156 5.84 9.09 0.30
N VAL A 157 7.00 9.44 0.85
CA VAL A 157 8.06 8.47 1.18
C VAL A 157 7.92 8.09 2.64
N VAL A 158 7.79 6.81 2.92
CA VAL A 158 7.63 6.25 4.27
C VAL A 158 8.86 5.44 4.61
N ASP A 159 9.57 5.81 5.67
CA ASP A 159 10.61 4.96 6.29
C ASP A 159 9.90 3.92 7.18
N LEU A 160 9.77 2.70 6.63
CA LEU A 160 9.03 1.60 7.26
C LEU A 160 9.72 1.12 8.53
N VAL A 161 11.06 1.08 8.51
CA VAL A 161 11.86 0.61 9.64
C VAL A 161 11.76 1.58 10.81
N GLU A 162 11.87 2.87 10.56
CA GLU A 162 11.73 3.90 11.59
C GLU A 162 10.30 3.93 12.15
N MET A 163 9.29 3.91 11.29
CA MET A 163 7.87 3.88 11.68
C MET A 163 7.56 2.72 12.63
N LEU A 164 8.01 1.50 12.29
CA LEU A 164 7.76 0.31 13.12
C LEU A 164 8.58 0.31 14.42
N ARG A 165 9.80 0.86 14.42
CA ARG A 165 10.65 0.92 15.62
C ARG A 165 10.18 1.98 16.61
N SER A 166 9.74 3.14 16.12
CA SER A 166 9.26 4.24 16.96
C SER A 166 7.83 4.01 17.46
N GLY A 167 7.06 3.15 16.77
CA GLY A 167 5.63 2.98 17.02
C GLY A 167 4.80 4.16 16.50
N ASP A 168 5.35 4.99 15.61
CA ASP A 168 4.64 6.09 14.95
C ASP A 168 3.65 5.54 13.92
N LEU A 169 2.44 5.18 14.38
CA LEU A 169 1.38 4.66 13.51
C LEU A 169 0.63 5.75 12.75
N GLU A 170 0.95 7.04 12.91
CA GLU A 170 0.31 8.10 12.12
C GLU A 170 0.59 7.97 10.62
N ARG A 171 1.70 7.30 10.28
CA ARG A 171 2.10 7.01 8.90
C ARG A 171 1.52 5.70 8.36
N ASP A 172 0.93 4.86 9.21
CA ASP A 172 0.21 3.65 8.80
C ASP A 172 -1.22 4.00 8.35
N VAL A 173 -1.30 4.68 7.22
CA VAL A 173 -2.57 5.22 6.70
C VAL A 173 -3.50 4.13 6.19
N GLU A 174 -4.81 4.35 6.34
CA GLU A 174 -5.84 3.52 5.69
C GLU A 174 -5.72 3.64 4.17
N MET A 175 -5.67 2.48 3.51
CA MET A 175 -5.53 2.38 2.06
C MET A 175 -6.88 2.57 1.37
N ALA A 176 -6.87 3.14 0.17
CA ALA A 176 -8.05 3.20 -0.67
C ALA A 176 -7.79 2.59 -2.06
N ALA A 177 -8.88 2.36 -2.78
CA ALA A 177 -8.84 1.88 -4.15
C ALA A 177 -7.90 2.73 -5.02
N ASN A 178 -7.11 2.04 -5.86
CA ASN A 178 -6.11 2.58 -6.78
C ASN A 178 -4.86 3.19 -6.13
N ASP A 179 -4.67 3.05 -4.82
CA ASP A 179 -3.39 3.39 -4.21
C ASP A 179 -2.28 2.42 -4.65
N ILE A 180 -1.06 2.94 -4.71
CA ILE A 180 0.12 2.17 -5.09
C ILE A 180 1.14 2.25 -3.95
N ILE A 181 1.51 1.10 -3.43
CA ILE A 181 2.62 0.90 -2.52
C ILE A 181 3.78 0.40 -3.38
N TYR A 182 4.85 1.17 -3.47
CA TYR A 182 6.03 0.81 -4.23
C TYR A 182 7.24 0.71 -3.31
N VAL A 183 7.75 -0.50 -3.10
CA VAL A 183 8.94 -0.74 -2.27
C VAL A 183 10.18 -0.61 -3.14
N GLU A 184 11.03 0.35 -2.81
CA GLU A 184 12.27 0.60 -3.54
C GLU A 184 13.26 -0.55 -3.34
N ARG A 185 14.22 -0.68 -4.25
CA ARG A 185 15.37 -1.56 -4.02
C ARG A 185 16.22 -0.99 -2.90
N ALA A 186 16.76 -1.87 -2.07
CA ALA A 186 17.73 -1.49 -1.06
C ALA A 186 18.91 -0.75 -1.71
N PRO A 187 19.37 0.36 -1.10
CA PRO A 187 20.55 1.04 -1.59
C PRO A 187 21.73 0.08 -1.59
N ARG A 188 22.64 0.26 -2.56
CA ARG A 188 23.82 -0.59 -2.72
C ARG A 188 25.07 0.26 -2.74
N PHE A 189 26.18 -0.38 -2.42
CA PHE A 189 27.52 0.17 -2.63
C PHE A 189 28.39 -0.91 -3.28
N TYR A 190 29.57 -0.51 -3.75
CA TYR A 190 30.47 -1.38 -4.50
C TYR A 190 31.84 -1.39 -3.84
N ILE A 191 32.50 -2.55 -3.78
CA ILE A 191 33.89 -2.66 -3.32
C ILE A 191 34.70 -3.37 -4.38
N TYR A 192 35.90 -2.86 -4.68
CA TYR A 192 36.85 -3.54 -5.55
C TYR A 192 38.31 -3.19 -5.21
N GLY A 193 39.27 -3.92 -5.79
CA GLY A 193 40.70 -3.80 -5.50
C GLY A 193 41.15 -4.91 -4.55
N GLU A 194 42.04 -4.56 -3.61
CA GLU A 194 42.64 -5.50 -2.66
C GLU A 194 41.72 -5.86 -1.46
N VAL A 195 40.55 -6.40 -1.78
CA VAL A 195 39.55 -6.93 -0.86
C VAL A 195 39.31 -8.42 -1.16
N GLN A 196 39.00 -9.23 -0.14
CA GLN A 196 38.81 -10.68 -0.31
C GLN A 196 37.65 -11.03 -1.26
N ARG A 197 36.54 -10.28 -1.21
CA ARG A 197 35.36 -10.46 -2.05
C ARG A 197 34.93 -9.13 -2.67
N PRO A 198 35.46 -8.78 -3.85
CA PRO A 198 34.99 -7.62 -4.59
C PRO A 198 33.56 -7.87 -5.11
N GLY A 199 32.75 -6.83 -5.19
CA GLY A 199 31.37 -6.95 -5.67
C GLY A 199 30.46 -5.81 -5.26
N THR A 200 29.16 -6.03 -5.45
CA THR A 200 28.08 -5.15 -5.01
C THR A 200 27.46 -5.70 -3.73
N PHE A 201 27.18 -4.81 -2.78
CA PHE A 201 26.64 -5.15 -1.49
C PHE A 201 25.48 -4.22 -1.12
N ARG A 202 24.56 -4.72 -0.30
CA ARG A 202 23.49 -3.92 0.30
C ARG A 202 24.10 -2.91 1.27
N LEU A 203 23.66 -1.66 1.17
CA LEU A 203 24.02 -0.60 2.10
C LEU A 203 23.04 -0.60 3.28
N GLU A 204 23.56 -0.80 4.48
CA GLU A 204 22.79 -0.73 5.71
C GLU A 204 22.74 0.71 6.27
N ARG A 205 21.78 1.00 7.17
CA ARG A 205 21.67 2.32 7.81
C ARG A 205 22.94 2.64 8.59
N ALA A 206 23.49 3.83 8.35
CA ALA A 206 24.71 4.33 9.00
C ALA A 206 25.92 3.40 8.84
N MET A 207 26.02 2.70 7.70
CA MET A 207 27.13 1.79 7.42
C MET A 207 28.44 2.53 7.17
N THR A 208 29.51 2.09 7.85
CA THR A 208 30.85 2.67 7.72
C THR A 208 31.72 1.92 6.70
N VAL A 209 32.82 2.53 6.26
CA VAL A 209 33.81 1.90 5.36
C VAL A 209 34.36 0.60 5.96
N VAL A 210 34.67 0.55 7.26
CA VAL A 210 35.19 -0.68 7.88
C VAL A 210 34.14 -1.80 7.92
N GLN A 211 32.87 -1.48 8.15
CA GLN A 211 31.78 -2.46 8.07
C GLN A 211 31.61 -2.98 6.65
N ALA A 212 31.70 -2.09 5.65
CA ALA A 212 31.73 -2.46 4.25
C ALA A 212 32.85 -3.41 3.88
N LEU A 213 34.08 -3.11 4.28
CA LEU A 213 35.20 -4.03 4.09
C LEU A 213 34.94 -5.39 4.74
N SER A 214 34.36 -5.39 5.94
CA SER A 214 34.02 -6.62 6.65
C SER A 214 33.00 -7.46 5.87
N THR A 215 31.98 -6.84 5.26
CA THR A 215 31.04 -7.53 4.35
C THR A 215 31.76 -8.11 3.13
N GLY A 216 32.75 -7.39 2.60
CA GLY A 216 33.66 -7.86 1.55
C GLY A 216 34.69 -8.90 2.00
N GLY A 217 34.64 -9.38 3.25
CA GLY A 217 35.58 -10.38 3.79
C GLY A 217 36.93 -9.80 4.26
N GLY A 218 37.07 -8.48 4.32
CA GLY A 218 38.29 -7.80 4.74
C GLY A 218 39.31 -7.61 3.62
N LEU A 219 40.48 -7.08 3.97
CA LEU A 219 41.58 -6.83 3.05
C LEU A 219 42.25 -8.14 2.60
N THR A 220 42.82 -8.14 1.39
CA THR A 220 43.81 -9.16 1.02
C THR A 220 45.12 -8.92 1.78
N PRO A 221 46.05 -9.89 1.80
CA PRO A 221 47.39 -9.66 2.36
C PRO A 221 48.17 -8.52 1.68
N ARG A 222 47.74 -8.08 0.49
CA ARG A 222 48.34 -6.96 -0.25
C ARG A 222 47.56 -5.66 -0.06
N GLY A 223 46.38 -5.68 0.54
CA GLY A 223 45.56 -4.48 0.74
C GLY A 223 46.08 -3.58 1.84
N THR A 224 45.74 -2.29 1.77
CA THR A 224 46.08 -1.31 2.80
C THR A 224 44.89 -0.43 3.16
N GLU A 225 44.70 -0.21 4.46
CA GLU A 225 43.69 0.73 4.98
C GLU A 225 44.01 2.17 4.58
N ARG A 226 45.29 2.56 4.48
CA ARG A 226 45.70 3.92 4.10
C ARG A 226 45.42 4.23 2.63
N GLY A 227 45.31 3.20 1.80
CA GLY A 227 45.08 3.32 0.36
C GLY A 227 43.61 3.28 -0.03
N MET A 228 42.68 3.32 0.92
CA MET A 228 41.25 3.29 0.65
C MET A 228 40.73 4.61 0.08
N VAL A 229 39.86 4.50 -0.91
CA VAL A 229 39.27 5.65 -1.60
C VAL A 229 37.79 5.39 -1.84
N ILE A 230 36.94 6.37 -1.56
CA ILE A 230 35.54 6.38 -1.97
C ILE A 230 35.42 7.21 -3.26
N LYS A 231 34.84 6.63 -4.30
CA LYS A 231 34.36 7.36 -5.47
C LYS A 231 32.86 7.58 -5.30
N ARG A 232 32.47 8.83 -5.14
CA ARG A 232 31.08 9.24 -4.87
C ARG A 232 30.62 10.22 -5.92
N ARG A 233 29.41 10.01 -6.44
CA ARG A 233 28.77 10.97 -7.34
C ARG A 233 28.09 12.08 -6.53
N ASP A 234 28.37 13.34 -6.84
CA ASP A 234 27.66 14.47 -6.26
C ASP A 234 26.30 14.72 -6.94
N ALA A 235 25.58 15.74 -6.47
CA ALA A 235 24.25 16.09 -6.99
C ALA A 235 24.26 16.51 -8.47
N GLN A 236 25.41 16.96 -9.00
CA GLN A 236 25.62 17.36 -10.38
C GLN A 236 26.05 16.18 -11.27
N GLY A 237 26.24 15.01 -10.68
CA GLY A 237 26.67 13.82 -11.39
C GLY A 237 28.19 13.71 -11.52
N VAL A 238 28.98 14.58 -10.90
CA VAL A 238 30.45 14.54 -10.98
C VAL A 238 30.98 13.54 -9.95
N VAL A 239 31.94 12.71 -10.37
CA VAL A 239 32.58 11.74 -9.49
C VAL A 239 33.69 12.42 -8.69
N GLN A 240 33.50 12.47 -7.38
CA GLN A 240 34.50 12.93 -6.43
C GLN A 240 35.26 11.75 -5.85
N VAL A 241 36.56 11.95 -5.64
CA VAL A 241 37.48 10.96 -5.11
C VAL A 241 37.88 11.39 -3.72
N ILE A 242 37.45 10.64 -2.70
CA ILE A 242 37.62 10.96 -1.29
C ILE A 242 38.57 9.92 -0.68
N ASN A 243 39.61 10.37 0.02
CA ASN A 243 40.44 9.46 0.81
C ASN A 243 39.60 8.95 1.98
N ALA A 244 39.38 7.64 2.04
CA ALA A 244 38.42 7.04 2.95
C ALA A 244 39.06 6.78 4.32
N LYS A 245 38.35 7.15 5.39
CA LYS A 245 38.63 6.72 6.76
C LYS A 245 37.72 5.54 7.12
N GLN A 246 38.14 4.77 8.13
CA GLN A 246 37.38 3.60 8.57
C GLN A 246 35.96 3.93 9.06
N ASP A 247 35.80 5.08 9.70
CA ASP A 247 34.56 5.60 10.30
C ASP A 247 33.69 6.42 9.34
N ASP A 248 34.18 6.69 8.12
CA ASP A 248 33.39 7.42 7.12
C ASP A 248 32.11 6.65 6.77
N LEU A 249 30.99 7.37 6.72
CA LEU A 249 29.71 6.82 6.32
C LEU A 249 29.61 6.69 4.80
N LEU A 250 29.14 5.52 4.38
CA LEU A 250 28.82 5.24 2.99
C LEU A 250 27.43 5.79 2.63
N LYS A 251 27.30 6.11 1.34
CA LYS A 251 26.05 6.53 0.69
C LYS A 251 25.71 5.56 -0.43
N ALA A 252 24.46 5.63 -0.87
CA ALA A 252 24.00 4.86 -2.01
C ALA A 252 24.90 5.14 -3.24
N ASP A 253 25.22 4.07 -3.96
CA ASP A 253 26.05 4.04 -5.16
C ASP A 253 27.52 4.43 -4.98
N ASP A 254 28.01 4.53 -3.73
CA ASP A 254 29.43 4.69 -3.47
C ASP A 254 30.24 3.50 -4.00
N VAL A 255 31.44 3.80 -4.50
CA VAL A 255 32.42 2.79 -4.90
C VAL A 255 33.66 2.91 -4.01
N VAL A 256 33.86 1.91 -3.15
CA VAL A 256 35.05 1.76 -2.30
C VAL A 256 36.13 1.04 -3.09
N TYR A 257 37.28 1.69 -3.26
CA TYR A 257 38.46 1.13 -3.90
C TYR A 257 39.57 0.94 -2.88
N VAL A 258 40.10 -0.27 -2.79
CA VAL A 258 41.24 -0.61 -1.93
C VAL A 258 42.49 -0.77 -2.79
N LYS A 259 43.50 0.09 -2.56
CA LYS A 259 44.79 -0.01 -3.22
C LYS A 259 45.67 -1.12 -2.62
N GLU A 260 46.62 -1.56 -3.42
CA GLU A 260 47.76 -2.36 -2.96
C GLU A 260 48.68 -1.55 -2.03
N SER A 261 49.23 -2.22 -1.03
CA SER A 261 50.20 -1.68 -0.09
C SER A 261 51.55 -1.54 -0.77
N LEU A 262 52.05 -0.31 -0.81
CA LEU A 262 53.40 0.00 -1.29
C LEU A 262 54.36 -0.06 -0.09
N PHE A 263 54.72 -1.29 0.31
CA PHE A 263 55.76 -1.67 1.28
C PHE A 263 55.70 -1.03 2.68
#